data_AF-A0A328SBA4-F1
#
_entry.id   AF-A0A328SBA4-F1
#
_cell.length_a   1.000
_cell.length_b   1.000
_cell.length_c   1.000
_cell.angle_alpha   90.00
_cell.angle_beta   90.00
_cell.angle_gamma   90.00
#
_symmetry.space_group_name_H-M   'P 1'
#
loop_
_entity.id
_entity.type
_entity.pdbx_description
1 polymer ?
#
loop_
_entity_poly.entity_id
_entity_poly.type
_entity_poly.pdbx_seq_one_letter_code
_entity_poly.pdbx_strand_id
1 'polypeptide(L)'
;EETYRIVEDLYKFSLEVGKPITIMGDSAGGGLSAAFSEYLASNGFEQPEHLILISPWVDVSMSGDYDDYADSDPALGIEGPRELGESWAGDLDPKDYRISPLFGDVSQLPQTAIFVGTHEIIYPDIIKFYDKLSSSDVDVKLFVGEEMTHVYPIYPLVPESREALNQIVEIILG
;
A
#
# COMPACT_ATOMS: atom_id res chain seq x y z
N GLU A 1 0.25 6.46 17.49
CA GLU A 1 -0.48 5.55 18.41
C GLU A 1 -2.00 5.65 18.30
N GLU A 2 -2.59 6.84 18.32
CA GLU A 2 -4.05 7.00 18.25
C GLU A 2 -4.69 6.39 16.99
N THR A 3 -4.09 6.59 15.81
CA THR A 3 -4.56 6.01 14.54
C THR A 3 -4.71 4.50 14.63
N TYR A 4 -3.68 3.78 15.10
CA TYR A 4 -3.68 2.32 15.18
C TYR A 4 -4.76 1.81 16.13
N ARG A 5 -4.99 2.49 17.25
CA ARG A 5 -6.07 2.13 18.18
C ARG A 5 -7.45 2.26 17.52
N ILE A 6 -7.69 3.35 16.79
CA ILE A 6 -8.98 3.57 16.10
C ILE A 6 -9.21 2.52 15.01
N VAL A 7 -8.20 2.24 14.19
CA VAL A 7 -8.31 1.25 13.11
C VAL A 7 -8.43 -0.17 13.68
N GLU A 8 -7.74 -0.49 14.78
CA GLU A 8 -7.90 -1.77 15.49
C GLU A 8 -9.31 -1.95 16.04
N ASP A 9 -9.87 -0.93 16.71
CA ASP A 9 -11.24 -0.96 17.23
C ASP A 9 -12.25 -1.18 16.09
N LEU A 10 -12.06 -0.51 14.94
CA LEU A 10 -12.88 -0.72 13.74
C LEU A 10 -12.72 -2.14 13.18
N TYR A 11 -11.51 -2.66 13.08
CA TYR A 11 -11.25 -3.99 12.55
C TYR A 11 -11.87 -5.09 13.42
N LYS A 12 -11.76 -4.96 14.75
CA LYS A 12 -12.45 -5.83 15.71
C LYS A 12 -13.96 -5.80 15.51
N PHE A 13 -14.54 -4.61 15.36
CA PHE A 13 -15.97 -4.48 15.05
C PHE A 13 -16.34 -5.16 13.72
N SER A 14 -15.54 -4.99 12.66
CA SER A 14 -15.76 -5.65 11.37
C SER A 14 -15.73 -7.18 11.48
N LEU A 15 -14.83 -7.74 12.29
CA LEU A 15 -14.78 -9.18 12.56
C LEU A 15 -16.06 -9.70 13.23
N GLU A 16 -16.71 -8.88 14.07
CA GLU A 16 -18.00 -9.20 14.68
C GLU A 16 -19.17 -9.13 13.68
N VAL A 17 -19.10 -8.21 12.70
CA VAL A 17 -20.11 -8.07 11.64
C VAL A 17 -20.09 -9.27 10.70
N GLY A 18 -18.91 -9.71 10.26
CA GLY A 18 -18.77 -10.90 9.43
C GLY A 18 -17.54 -10.92 8.54
N LYS A 19 -17.35 -12.06 7.87
CA LYS A 19 -16.25 -12.37 6.96
C LYS A 19 -16.78 -12.72 5.56
N PRO A 20 -15.95 -12.63 4.49
CA PRO A 20 -14.54 -12.21 4.48
C PRO A 20 -14.35 -10.70 4.69
N ILE A 21 -13.19 -10.30 5.18
CA ILE A 21 -12.78 -8.88 5.28
C ILE A 21 -11.70 -8.62 4.24
N THR A 22 -11.85 -7.55 3.47
CA THR A 22 -10.78 -7.00 2.64
C THR A 22 -10.36 -5.66 3.21
N ILE A 23 -9.06 -5.48 3.41
CA ILE A 23 -8.48 -4.15 3.67
C ILE A 23 -7.96 -3.62 2.35
N MET A 24 -8.37 -2.40 1.99
CA MET A 24 -7.96 -1.75 0.76
C MET A 24 -7.67 -0.27 1.00
N GLY A 25 -6.64 0.24 0.35
CA GLY A 25 -6.33 1.67 0.37
C GLY A 25 -5.42 2.09 -0.76
N ASP A 26 -5.46 3.38 -1.07
CA ASP A 26 -4.65 4.02 -2.09
C ASP A 26 -3.61 4.98 -1.49
N SER A 27 -2.45 5.12 -2.14
CA SER A 27 -1.41 6.09 -1.73
C SER A 27 -1.02 5.93 -0.25
N ALA A 28 -1.13 6.99 0.55
CA ALA A 28 -0.93 6.95 2.00
C ALA A 28 -1.88 5.96 2.71
N GLY A 29 -3.12 5.81 2.24
CA GLY A 29 -4.07 4.80 2.73
C GLY A 29 -3.64 3.38 2.39
N GLY A 30 -2.98 3.18 1.24
CA GLY A 30 -2.34 1.92 0.87
C GLY A 30 -1.14 1.60 1.77
N GLY A 31 -0.28 2.59 2.02
CA GLY A 31 0.80 2.47 3.01
C GLY A 31 0.28 2.11 4.41
N LEU A 32 -0.75 2.81 4.89
CA LEU A 32 -1.39 2.51 6.17
C LEU A 32 -2.04 1.12 6.18
N SER A 33 -2.66 0.68 5.08
CA SER A 33 -3.26 -0.65 4.98
C SER A 33 -2.24 -1.77 5.13
N ALA A 34 -1.06 -1.61 4.50
CA ALA A 34 0.06 -2.54 4.65
C ALA A 34 0.61 -2.51 6.08
N ALA A 35 0.93 -1.32 6.60
CA ALA A 35 1.49 -1.16 7.95
C ALA A 35 0.53 -1.66 9.05
N PHE A 36 -0.78 -1.45 8.87
CA PHE A 36 -1.79 -2.00 9.77
C PHE A 36 -1.88 -3.52 9.69
N SER A 37 -1.71 -4.11 8.51
CA SER A 37 -1.68 -5.58 8.37
C SER A 37 -0.44 -6.18 9.06
N GLU A 38 0.72 -5.51 9.00
CA GLU A 38 1.91 -5.88 9.79
C GLU A 38 1.66 -5.73 11.31
N TYR A 39 0.97 -4.65 11.70
CA TYR A 39 0.55 -4.45 13.09
C TYR A 39 -0.38 -5.58 13.58
N LEU A 40 -1.35 -6.01 12.77
CA LEU A 40 -2.22 -7.14 13.10
C LEU A 40 -1.39 -8.41 13.34
N ALA A 41 -0.43 -8.71 12.46
CA ALA A 41 0.44 -9.87 12.59
C ALA A 41 1.29 -9.82 13.86
N SER A 42 1.96 -8.68 14.10
CA SER A 42 2.84 -8.51 15.28
C SER A 42 2.10 -8.59 16.61
N ASN A 43 0.79 -8.33 16.63
CA ASN A 43 -0.06 -8.42 17.81
C ASN A 43 -0.90 -9.72 17.87
N GLY A 44 -0.69 -10.65 16.94
CA GLY A 44 -1.38 -11.94 16.91
C GLY A 44 -2.88 -11.86 16.57
N PHE A 45 -3.30 -10.79 15.90
CA PHE A 45 -4.65 -10.70 15.35
C PHE A 45 -4.78 -11.52 14.07
N GLU A 46 -6.00 -11.94 13.79
CA GLU A 46 -6.34 -12.59 12.52
C GLU A 46 -6.21 -11.60 11.36
N GLN A 47 -5.57 -12.03 10.27
CA GLN A 47 -5.42 -11.22 9.05
C GLN A 47 -6.74 -11.12 8.26
N PRO A 48 -6.94 -10.07 7.45
CA PRO A 48 -8.03 -10.03 6.50
C PRO A 48 -7.82 -11.10 5.41
N GLU A 49 -8.88 -11.42 4.67
CA GLU A 49 -8.81 -12.37 3.55
C GLU A 49 -7.93 -11.81 2.43
N HIS A 50 -8.12 -10.53 2.11
CA HIS A 50 -7.38 -9.84 1.05
C HIS A 50 -6.84 -8.50 1.56
N LEU A 51 -5.63 -8.17 1.09
CA LEU A 51 -5.04 -6.85 1.16
C LEU A 51 -4.88 -6.29 -0.25
N ILE A 52 -5.55 -5.18 -0.56
CA ILE A 52 -5.49 -4.55 -1.88
C ILE A 52 -4.85 -3.17 -1.76
N LEU A 53 -3.71 -2.99 -2.41
CA LEU A 53 -2.87 -1.81 -2.30
C LEU A 53 -2.81 -1.09 -3.64
N ILE A 54 -3.25 0.16 -3.69
CA ILE A 54 -3.28 0.96 -4.92
C ILE A 54 -2.23 2.06 -4.79
N SER A 55 -1.16 1.98 -5.58
CA SER A 55 -0.01 2.90 -5.53
C SER A 55 0.46 3.16 -4.09
N PRO A 56 0.71 2.13 -3.26
CA PRO A 56 0.91 2.32 -1.83
C PRO A 56 2.18 3.11 -1.54
N TRP A 57 2.08 4.14 -0.70
CA TRP A 57 3.24 4.87 -0.23
C TRP A 57 3.90 4.13 0.93
N VAL A 58 4.93 3.34 0.62
CA VAL A 58 5.52 2.35 1.54
C VAL A 58 6.81 2.81 2.23
N ASP A 59 7.41 3.91 1.77
CA ASP A 59 8.56 4.58 2.39
C ASP A 59 8.29 6.08 2.50
N VAL A 60 7.88 6.54 3.69
CA VAL A 60 7.64 7.96 3.95
C VAL A 60 8.92 8.75 4.18
N SER A 61 10.05 8.08 4.39
CA SER A 61 11.35 8.74 4.49
C SER A 61 11.84 9.29 3.15
N MET A 62 11.24 8.83 2.04
CA MET A 62 11.64 9.18 0.67
C MET A 62 13.17 9.07 0.51
N SER A 63 13.72 7.92 0.91
CA SER A 63 15.17 7.67 0.97
C SER A 63 15.73 6.92 -0.24
N GLY A 64 14.87 6.57 -1.20
CA GLY A 64 15.21 5.94 -2.46
C GLY A 64 15.83 6.88 -3.50
N ASP A 65 16.04 6.33 -4.69
CA ASP A 65 16.44 7.08 -5.88
C ASP A 65 15.21 7.24 -6.78
N TYR A 66 14.82 8.49 -7.02
CA TYR A 66 13.56 8.85 -7.68
C TYR A 66 13.76 9.72 -8.92
N ASP A 67 15.00 10.16 -9.18
CA ASP A 67 15.30 11.16 -10.21
C ASP A 67 14.89 10.66 -11.60
N ASP A 68 15.07 9.37 -11.87
CA ASP A 68 14.68 8.73 -13.13
C ASP A 68 13.16 8.71 -13.38
N TYR A 69 12.35 8.91 -12.34
CA TYR A 69 10.88 8.85 -12.41
C TYR A 69 10.23 10.24 -12.30
N ALA A 70 10.96 11.24 -11.80
CA ALA A 70 10.45 12.58 -11.49
C ALA A 70 9.81 13.29 -12.69
N ASP A 71 10.39 13.15 -13.88
CA ASP A 71 9.87 13.80 -15.11
C ASP A 71 8.62 13.10 -15.67
N SER A 72 8.41 11.83 -15.31
CA SER A 72 7.31 11.01 -15.82
C SER A 72 6.04 11.11 -14.98
N ASP A 73 6.15 11.44 -13.70
CA ASP A 73 5.03 11.52 -12.78
C ASP A 73 4.36 12.91 -12.84
N PRO A 74 3.14 13.02 -13.38
CA PRO A 74 2.44 14.30 -13.45
C PRO A 74 1.66 14.62 -12.16
N ALA A 75 1.60 13.70 -11.20
CA ALA A 75 0.77 13.78 -10.02
C ALA A 75 1.58 14.12 -8.75
N LEU A 76 2.77 13.53 -8.60
CA LEU A 76 3.63 13.72 -7.43
C LEU A 76 4.96 14.36 -7.83
N GLY A 77 5.47 15.23 -6.96
CA GLY A 77 6.87 15.68 -6.99
C GLY A 77 7.57 15.25 -5.71
N ILE A 78 8.89 15.03 -5.73
CA ILE A 78 9.64 14.39 -4.64
C ILE A 78 9.52 15.11 -3.28
N GLU A 79 9.62 16.45 -3.26
CA GLU A 79 9.64 17.20 -2.00
C GLU A 79 8.31 17.14 -1.23
N GLY A 80 7.17 17.08 -1.96
CA GLY A 80 5.84 17.08 -1.33
C GLY A 80 5.62 15.88 -0.40
N PRO A 81 5.74 14.64 -0.88
CA PRO A 81 5.69 13.44 -0.05
C PRO A 81 6.73 13.44 1.05
N ARG A 82 7.95 13.95 0.83
CA ARG A 82 8.97 14.03 1.89
C ARG A 82 8.51 14.90 3.06
N GLU A 83 8.04 16.13 2.79
CA GLU A 83 7.54 17.03 3.83
C GLU A 83 6.29 16.46 4.54
N LEU A 84 5.37 15.87 3.78
CA LEU A 84 4.19 15.19 4.34
C LEU A 84 4.58 13.98 5.19
N GLY A 85 5.65 13.27 4.82
CA GLY A 85 6.15 12.08 5.49
C GLY A 85 6.77 12.42 6.82
N GLU A 86 7.57 13.48 6.87
CA GLU A 86 8.10 14.05 8.12
C GLU A 86 6.95 14.48 9.05
N SER A 87 5.94 15.17 8.51
CA SER A 87 4.77 15.56 9.29
C SER A 87 3.96 14.36 9.79
N TRP A 88 3.86 13.29 9.00
CA TRP A 88 3.15 12.07 9.38
C TRP A 88 3.91 11.26 10.43
N ALA A 89 5.24 11.20 10.32
CA ALA A 89 6.10 10.50 11.27
C ALA A 89 5.99 11.10 12.69
N GLY A 90 5.86 12.42 12.79
CA GLY A 90 5.87 13.11 14.08
C GLY A 90 7.19 12.83 14.81
N ASP A 91 7.12 12.20 15.98
CA ASP A 91 8.30 11.82 16.78
C ASP A 91 8.87 10.44 16.41
N LEU A 92 8.24 9.70 15.49
CA LEU A 92 8.74 8.40 15.04
C LEU A 92 9.91 8.55 14.07
N ASP A 93 10.77 7.54 14.02
CA ASP A 93 11.72 7.39 12.91
C ASP A 93 10.90 7.25 11.61
N PRO A 94 11.15 8.03 10.54
CA PRO A 94 10.51 7.87 9.24
C PRO A 94 10.56 6.45 8.65
N LYS A 95 11.49 5.61 9.13
CA LYS A 95 11.63 4.19 8.75
C LYS A 95 10.94 3.22 9.71
N ASP A 96 10.19 3.70 10.69
CA ASP A 96 9.36 2.85 11.54
C ASP A 96 8.27 2.18 10.68
N TYR A 97 8.12 0.85 10.81
CA TYR A 97 7.19 0.08 9.98
C TYR A 97 5.75 0.56 10.07
N ARG A 98 5.38 1.21 11.19
CA ARG A 98 4.03 1.73 11.42
C ARG A 98 3.68 2.91 10.51
N ILE A 99 4.67 3.49 9.84
CA ILE A 99 4.48 4.56 8.87
C ILE A 99 5.12 4.24 7.52
N SER A 100 6.19 3.44 7.51
CA SER A 100 6.90 2.96 6.32
C SER A 100 6.95 1.43 6.30
N PRO A 101 5.88 0.75 5.83
CA PRO A 101 5.80 -0.73 5.84
C PRO A 101 6.92 -1.41 5.04
N LEU A 102 7.60 -0.69 4.13
CA LEU A 102 8.79 -1.21 3.46
C LEU A 102 9.86 -1.72 4.42
N PHE A 103 9.93 -1.21 5.66
CA PHE A 103 10.96 -1.57 6.64
C PHE A 103 10.54 -2.58 7.71
N GLY A 104 9.28 -3.05 7.74
CA GLY A 104 8.82 -3.99 8.78
C GLY A 104 8.95 -5.48 8.44
N ASP A 105 8.11 -6.33 9.03
CA ASP A 105 8.08 -7.78 8.77
C ASP A 105 6.81 -8.12 8.00
N VAL A 106 7.00 -8.46 6.73
CA VAL A 106 5.90 -8.70 5.80
C VAL A 106 5.52 -10.18 5.69
N SER A 107 6.26 -11.09 6.36
CA SER A 107 6.14 -12.54 6.16
C SER A 107 4.79 -13.14 6.58
N GLN A 108 3.98 -12.37 7.31
CA GLN A 108 2.66 -12.77 7.79
C GLN A 108 1.53 -11.93 7.17
N LEU A 109 1.81 -11.20 6.10
CA LEU A 109 0.75 -10.50 5.37
C LEU A 109 -0.15 -11.49 4.61
N PRO A 110 -1.43 -11.14 4.42
CA PRO A 110 -2.40 -12.01 3.76
C PRO A 110 -2.19 -11.99 2.24
N GLN A 111 -3.08 -12.65 1.50
CA GLN A 111 -3.09 -12.56 0.05
C GLN A 111 -3.16 -11.08 -0.36
N THR A 112 -2.14 -10.62 -1.08
CA THR A 112 -1.90 -9.21 -1.34
C THR A 112 -1.94 -8.94 -2.85
N ALA A 113 -2.68 -7.91 -3.26
CA ALA A 113 -2.66 -7.40 -4.62
C ALA A 113 -2.14 -5.96 -4.61
N ILE A 114 -1.15 -5.67 -5.45
CA ILE A 114 -0.54 -4.35 -5.59
C ILE A 114 -0.79 -3.84 -6.99
N PHE A 115 -1.38 -2.66 -7.10
CA PHE A 115 -1.58 -1.94 -8.35
C PHE A 115 -0.67 -0.73 -8.38
N VAL A 116 0.06 -0.52 -9.47
CA VAL A 116 0.98 0.62 -9.61
C VAL A 116 1.15 0.99 -11.08
N GLY A 117 1.26 2.28 -11.37
CA GLY A 117 1.61 2.80 -12.68
C GLY A 117 3.12 3.02 -12.83
N THR A 118 3.66 2.91 -14.05
CA THR A 118 5.09 3.16 -14.30
C THR A 118 5.45 4.66 -14.27
N HIS A 119 4.46 5.56 -14.41
CA HIS A 119 4.62 7.01 -14.29
C HIS A 119 4.31 7.48 -12.86
N GLU A 120 5.04 6.92 -11.89
CA GLU A 120 4.95 7.27 -10.48
C GLU A 120 6.34 7.37 -9.86
N ILE A 121 6.64 8.43 -9.11
CA ILE A 121 7.93 8.56 -8.42
C ILE A 121 8.14 7.47 -7.36
N ILE A 122 7.05 6.93 -6.81
CA ILE A 122 7.08 5.87 -5.79
C ILE A 122 7.11 4.46 -6.37
N TYR A 123 7.01 4.31 -7.71
CA TYR A 123 7.11 3.02 -8.40
C TYR A 123 8.31 2.17 -7.91
N PRO A 124 9.56 2.68 -7.87
CA PRO A 124 10.70 1.86 -7.44
C PRO A 124 10.58 1.32 -6.02
N ASP A 125 9.93 2.05 -5.10
CA ASP A 125 9.73 1.57 -3.73
C ASP A 125 8.62 0.52 -3.64
N ILE A 126 7.59 0.64 -4.48
CA ILE A 126 6.54 -0.37 -4.59
C ILE A 126 7.11 -1.68 -5.17
N ILE A 127 8.02 -1.61 -6.14
CA ILE A 127 8.72 -2.79 -6.66
C ILE A 127 9.56 -3.46 -5.57
N LYS A 128 10.32 -2.69 -4.77
CA LYS A 128 11.06 -3.24 -3.63
C LYS A 128 10.14 -3.91 -2.61
N PHE A 129 8.97 -3.32 -2.35
CA PHE A 129 7.98 -3.90 -1.43
C PHE A 129 7.39 -5.20 -1.97
N TYR A 130 7.05 -5.25 -3.26
CA TYR A 130 6.62 -6.46 -3.94
C TYR A 130 7.68 -7.56 -3.85
N ASP A 131 8.94 -7.26 -4.16
CA ASP A 131 10.04 -8.23 -4.09
C ASP A 131 10.21 -8.76 -2.66
N LYS A 132 10.09 -7.89 -1.66
CA LYS A 132 10.14 -8.26 -0.25
C LYS A 132 9.02 -9.23 0.12
N LEU A 133 7.78 -8.95 -0.29
CA LEU A 133 6.63 -9.84 -0.08
C LEU A 133 6.84 -11.20 -0.75
N SER A 134 7.23 -11.19 -2.03
CA SER A 134 7.47 -12.40 -2.80
C SER A 134 8.58 -13.26 -2.21
N SER A 135 9.68 -12.64 -1.76
CA SER A 135 10.79 -13.35 -1.11
C SER A 135 10.46 -13.87 0.30
N SER A 136 9.36 -13.42 0.89
CA SER A 136 8.85 -13.86 2.20
C SER A 136 7.72 -14.89 2.09
N ASP A 137 7.56 -15.51 0.91
CA ASP A 137 6.54 -16.52 0.60
C ASP A 137 5.07 -16.03 0.78
N VAL A 138 4.83 -14.71 0.72
CA VAL A 138 3.47 -14.15 0.68
C VAL A 138 2.84 -14.36 -0.70
N ASP A 139 1.56 -14.75 -0.76
CA ASP A 139 0.80 -14.77 -2.01
C ASP A 139 0.54 -13.33 -2.48
N VAL A 140 1.46 -12.80 -3.28
CA VAL A 140 1.41 -11.43 -3.79
C VAL A 140 1.28 -11.40 -5.31
N LYS A 141 0.35 -10.58 -5.80
CA LYS A 141 0.19 -10.25 -7.22
C LYS A 141 0.51 -8.77 -7.46
N LEU A 142 1.28 -8.49 -8.50
CA LEU A 142 1.61 -7.14 -8.94
C LEU A 142 0.94 -6.86 -10.29
N PHE A 143 0.22 -5.75 -10.36
CA PHE A 143 -0.47 -5.26 -11.55
C PHE A 143 0.14 -3.91 -11.95
N VAL A 144 1.04 -3.96 -12.93
CA VAL A 144 1.73 -2.78 -13.44
C VAL A 144 0.96 -2.20 -14.62
N GLY A 145 0.52 -0.94 -14.47
CA GLY A 145 -0.05 -0.15 -15.55
C GLY A 145 1.05 0.61 -16.29
N GLU A 146 1.34 0.20 -17.52
CA GLU A 146 2.32 0.89 -18.37
C GLU A 146 1.83 2.31 -18.71
N GLU A 147 2.71 3.30 -18.55
CA GLU A 147 2.45 4.75 -18.69
C GLU A 147 1.32 5.29 -17.79
N MET A 148 0.83 4.49 -16.83
CA MET A 148 -0.21 4.89 -15.91
C MET A 148 0.36 5.71 -14.75
N THR A 149 -0.46 6.63 -14.24
CA THR A 149 -0.08 7.59 -13.19
C THR A 149 -0.51 7.11 -11.80
N HIS A 150 -0.16 7.90 -10.78
CA HIS A 150 -0.56 7.67 -9.41
C HIS A 150 -2.06 7.34 -9.28
N VAL A 151 -2.35 6.24 -8.57
CA VAL A 151 -3.68 5.72 -8.25
C VAL A 151 -4.59 5.46 -9.47
N TYR A 152 -4.03 5.17 -10.65
CA TYR A 152 -4.80 5.01 -11.88
C TYR A 152 -6.05 4.09 -11.83
N PRO A 153 -6.15 3.01 -11.01
CA PRO A 153 -7.33 2.14 -11.00
C PRO A 153 -8.60 2.85 -10.51
N ILE A 154 -8.49 3.88 -9.68
CA ILE A 154 -9.67 4.58 -9.13
C ILE A 154 -10.29 5.57 -10.13
N TYR A 155 -9.57 5.86 -11.23
CA TYR A 155 -10.01 6.76 -12.30
C TYR A 155 -10.24 5.97 -13.60
N PRO A 156 -11.41 5.32 -13.80
CA PRO A 156 -11.70 4.46 -14.95
C PRO A 156 -11.97 5.23 -16.25
N LEU A 157 -11.03 6.11 -16.62
CA LEU A 157 -11.09 7.01 -17.76
C LEU A 157 -10.54 6.34 -19.03
N VAL A 158 -9.51 5.51 -18.88
CA VAL A 158 -8.84 4.76 -19.96
C VAL A 158 -9.07 3.24 -19.81
N PRO A 159 -8.90 2.45 -20.88
CA PRO A 159 -9.07 0.99 -20.82
C PRO A 159 -8.25 0.31 -19.71
N GLU A 160 -7.02 0.74 -19.51
CA GLU A 160 -6.06 0.19 -18.53
C GLU A 160 -6.58 0.37 -17.10
N SER A 161 -7.08 1.56 -16.74
CA SER A 161 -7.72 1.81 -15.44
C SER A 161 -8.99 0.99 -15.23
N ARG A 162 -9.78 0.76 -16.29
CA ARG A 162 -10.99 -0.09 -16.20
C ARG A 162 -10.62 -1.55 -15.96
N GLU A 163 -9.57 -2.02 -16.64
CA GLU A 163 -9.06 -3.37 -16.45
C GLU A 163 -8.55 -3.57 -15.02
N ALA A 164 -7.76 -2.64 -14.49
CA ALA A 164 -7.30 -2.70 -13.11
C ALA A 164 -8.47 -2.67 -12.10
N LEU A 165 -9.49 -1.84 -12.34
CA LEU A 165 -10.69 -1.83 -11.51
C LEU A 165 -11.44 -3.17 -11.57
N ASN A 166 -11.55 -3.78 -12.75
CA ASN A 166 -12.16 -5.11 -12.89
C ASN A 166 -11.37 -6.17 -12.12
N GLN A 167 -10.03 -6.13 -12.18
CA GLN A 167 -9.17 -7.03 -11.41
C GLN A 167 -9.38 -6.88 -9.91
N ILE A 168 -9.55 -5.65 -9.39
CA ILE A 168 -9.90 -5.40 -7.99
C ILE A 168 -11.25 -6.06 -7.65
N VAL A 169 -12.26 -5.88 -8.50
CA VAL A 169 -13.59 -6.49 -8.30
C VAL A 169 -13.51 -8.02 -8.30
N GLU A 170 -12.76 -8.61 -9.24
CA GLU A 170 -12.55 -10.06 -9.32
C GLU A 170 -11.86 -10.60 -8.06
N ILE A 171 -10.84 -9.91 -7.54
CA ILE A 171 -10.18 -10.30 -6.29
C ILE A 171 -11.18 -10.31 -5.12
N ILE A 172 -12.03 -9.30 -5.01
CA ILE A 172 -13.00 -9.19 -3.91
C ILE A 172 -14.11 -10.25 -4.02
N LEU A 173 -14.53 -10.62 -5.23
CA LEU A 173 -15.65 -11.53 -5.45
C LEU A 173 -15.26 -13.02 -5.54
N GLY A 174 -13.99 -13.32 -5.85
CA GLY A 174 -13.50 -14.67 -6.16
C GLY A 174 -14.00 -15.20 -7.50
#